data_AF-A0A3A4ZKE3-F1
#
_entry.id   AF-A0A3A4ZKE3-F1
#
_cell.length_a   1.000
_cell.length_b   1.000
_cell.length_c   1.000
_cell.angle_alpha   90.00
_cell.angle_beta   90.00
_cell.angle_gamma   90.00
#
_symmetry.space_group_name_H-M   'P 1'
#
loop_
_entity.id
_entity.type
_entity.pdbx_description
1 polymer ?
#
loop_
_entity_poly.entity_id
_entity_poly.type
_entity_poly.pdbx_seq_one_letter_code
_entity_poly.pdbx_strand_id
1 'polypeptide(L)'
;MKRYMYLLVAGLAILTMPVVGACQKADEKKPAAQKAEAVHEFTQAEITASVPELRDLHGVVYPLWHDAYPDKNLAMIKELLPRMDTLTAKLDAAALPGILREKQAAWGEKKASLKSALQQLHAAAAADNGDEMLKQVEAFHAYYEQLVRTIRPLVKELDAYHQELYKLFHYYAPDFDLEKIRAAAAAMAEKLPALKAAELPKRLAERQADFKAAVEALDAATLELVETVKGDDKEKILAAVDKVHTAYQNTEHIFD
;
A
#
# COMPACT_ATOMS: atom_id res chain seq x y z
N MET A 1 -14.46 -6.11 -49.54
CA MET A 1 -13.77 -6.43 -50.81
C MET A 1 -12.80 -5.30 -51.17
N LYS A 2 -11.49 -5.58 -51.26
CA LYS A 2 -10.53 -4.87 -52.13
C LYS A 2 -9.26 -5.71 -52.18
N ARG A 3 -8.91 -6.20 -53.37
CA ARG A 3 -7.69 -6.97 -53.65
C ARG A 3 -6.54 -6.01 -53.95
N TYR A 4 -5.33 -6.35 -53.51
CA TYR A 4 -4.12 -5.96 -54.22
C TYR A 4 -3.27 -7.22 -54.46
N MET A 5 -2.78 -7.32 -55.69
CA MET A 5 -2.08 -8.45 -56.29
C MET A 5 -1.09 -7.85 -57.27
N TYR A 6 0.22 -8.06 -57.12
CA TYR A 6 1.34 -7.78 -58.04
C TYR A 6 2.61 -8.14 -57.22
N LEU A 7 3.68 -8.76 -57.71
CA LEU A 7 3.88 -9.60 -58.90
C LEU A 7 5.10 -10.51 -58.65
N LEU A 8 5.22 -11.59 -59.42
CA LEU A 8 6.31 -12.57 -59.32
C LEU A 8 7.38 -12.27 -60.39
N VAL A 9 8.66 -12.27 -60.02
CA VAL A 9 9.79 -12.30 -60.97
C VAL A 9 10.79 -13.36 -60.52
N ALA A 10 11.09 -14.30 -61.41
CA ALA A 10 12.07 -15.36 -61.22
C ALA A 10 13.34 -15.06 -62.04
N GLY A 11 14.51 -15.53 -61.57
CA GLY A 11 15.80 -15.33 -62.24
C GLY A 11 16.77 -16.49 -62.02
N LEU A 12 17.42 -16.92 -63.11
CA LEU A 12 18.38 -18.03 -63.23
C LEU A 12 19.78 -17.44 -63.58
N ALA A 13 20.94 -18.10 -63.46
CA ALA A 13 21.25 -19.50 -63.20
C ALA A 13 22.75 -19.70 -62.76
N ILE A 14 23.15 -20.97 -62.58
CA ILE A 14 24.50 -21.54 -62.84
C ILE A 14 25.68 -21.16 -61.89
N LEU A 15 25.97 -22.09 -60.98
CA LEU A 15 27.20 -22.91 -60.85
C LEU A 15 28.62 -22.28 -61.02
N THR A 16 29.44 -22.33 -59.94
CA THR A 16 30.85 -22.78 -59.94
C THR A 16 31.29 -23.21 -58.53
N MET A 17 32.12 -24.25 -58.44
CA MET A 17 32.89 -24.70 -57.25
C MET A 17 34.41 -24.57 -57.56
N PRO A 18 35.35 -24.91 -56.66
CA PRO A 18 35.49 -24.59 -55.24
C PRO A 18 36.90 -24.02 -54.92
N VAL A 19 37.11 -23.41 -53.75
CA VAL A 19 38.47 -23.20 -53.20
C VAL A 19 38.51 -23.48 -51.70
N VAL A 20 39.49 -24.29 -51.29
CA VAL A 20 39.83 -24.61 -49.89
C VAL A 20 40.64 -23.46 -49.29
N GLY A 21 40.27 -22.98 -48.11
CA GLY A 21 41.01 -21.95 -47.38
C GLY A 21 40.74 -22.02 -45.88
N ALA A 22 41.69 -22.54 -45.12
CA ALA A 22 41.56 -22.67 -43.67
C ALA A 22 41.77 -21.34 -42.94
N CYS A 23 40.87 -20.99 -42.03
CA CYS A 23 41.18 -20.26 -40.80
C CYS A 23 39.94 -20.24 -39.89
N GLN A 24 39.84 -21.19 -38.97
CA GLN A 24 38.95 -21.04 -37.82
C GLN A 24 39.50 -19.93 -36.93
N LYS A 25 38.97 -18.71 -37.08
CA LYS A 25 38.97 -17.76 -35.97
C LYS A 25 37.83 -18.16 -35.04
N ALA A 26 38.16 -18.46 -33.79
CA ALA A 26 37.15 -18.54 -32.76
C ALA A 26 36.56 -17.13 -32.59
N ASP A 27 35.29 -16.96 -32.95
CA ASP A 27 34.54 -15.81 -32.49
C ASP A 27 34.38 -15.95 -30.97
N GLU A 28 35.24 -15.25 -30.23
CA GLU A 28 35.04 -15.03 -28.81
C GLU A 28 33.70 -14.32 -28.63
N LYS A 29 32.69 -15.11 -28.29
CA LYS A 29 31.34 -14.67 -28.01
C LYS A 29 31.38 -13.84 -26.73
N LYS A 30 31.74 -12.57 -26.88
CA LYS A 30 31.74 -11.54 -25.82
C LYS A 30 30.44 -11.72 -25.04
N PRO A 31 30.48 -12.04 -23.73
CA PRO A 31 29.26 -12.24 -22.98
C PRO A 31 28.47 -10.94 -23.05
N ALA A 32 27.24 -11.04 -23.57
CA ALA A 32 26.31 -9.94 -23.51
C ALA A 32 26.12 -9.65 -22.02
N ALA A 33 26.60 -8.49 -21.57
CA ALA A 33 26.33 -8.02 -20.23
C ALA A 33 24.81 -7.81 -20.14
N GLN A 34 24.12 -8.81 -19.61
CA GLN A 34 22.77 -8.64 -19.11
C GLN A 34 22.86 -7.47 -18.13
N LYS A 35 22.21 -6.36 -18.47
CA LYS A 35 21.83 -5.41 -17.43
C LYS A 35 20.96 -6.22 -16.49
N ALA A 36 21.47 -6.53 -15.31
CA ALA A 36 20.60 -6.88 -14.21
C ALA A 36 19.65 -5.69 -14.04
N GLU A 37 18.38 -5.89 -14.41
CA GLU A 37 17.34 -4.99 -13.97
C GLU A 37 17.40 -5.00 -12.44
N ALA A 38 17.45 -3.81 -11.85
CA ALA A 38 17.59 -3.71 -10.41
C ALA A 38 16.36 -4.36 -9.79
N VAL A 39 16.55 -5.49 -9.10
CA VAL A 39 15.51 -6.14 -8.30
C VAL A 39 14.94 -5.05 -7.40
N HIS A 40 13.67 -4.74 -7.60
CA HIS A 40 13.03 -3.71 -6.81
C HIS A 40 12.81 -4.29 -5.42
N GLU A 41 13.67 -3.96 -4.46
CA GLU A 41 13.47 -4.35 -3.07
C GLU A 41 12.53 -3.35 -2.39
N PHE A 42 11.54 -3.88 -1.65
CA PHE A 42 10.69 -3.08 -0.77
C PHE A 42 11.52 -2.53 0.40
N THR A 43 11.07 -1.42 0.99
CA THR A 43 11.71 -0.87 2.20
C THR A 43 10.87 -1.15 3.45
N GLN A 44 11.51 -1.15 4.64
CA GLN A 44 10.75 -1.27 5.90
C GLN A 44 9.72 -0.15 6.07
N ALA A 45 10.02 1.07 5.58
CA ALA A 45 9.09 2.19 5.63
C ALA A 45 7.83 1.95 4.77
N GLU A 46 7.99 1.28 3.64
CA GLU A 46 6.90 0.97 2.71
C GLU A 46 5.92 -0.08 3.26
N ILE A 47 6.45 -1.08 3.99
CA ILE A 47 5.67 -2.14 4.63
C ILE A 47 5.22 -1.79 6.06
N THR A 48 5.42 -0.56 6.52
CA THR A 48 4.96 -0.12 7.85
C THR A 48 3.78 0.84 7.69
N ALA A 49 2.64 0.53 8.29
CA ALA A 49 1.44 1.38 8.30
C ALA A 49 1.61 2.64 9.17
N SER A 50 2.45 3.58 8.74
CA SER A 50 2.83 4.79 9.48
C SER A 50 3.10 5.97 8.55
N VAL A 51 2.67 7.16 8.97
CA VAL A 51 2.96 8.45 8.31
C VAL A 51 3.60 9.38 9.34
N PRO A 52 4.93 9.61 9.30
CA PRO A 52 5.62 10.44 10.28
C PRO A 52 5.03 11.85 10.42
N GLU A 53 4.62 12.46 9.31
CA GLU A 53 4.06 13.81 9.26
C GLU A 53 2.71 13.91 9.99
N LEU A 54 1.92 12.83 10.03
CA LEU A 54 0.67 12.80 10.79
C LEU A 54 0.96 12.76 12.29
N ARG A 55 1.93 11.94 12.69
CA ARG A 55 2.42 11.91 14.09
C ARG A 55 3.01 13.26 14.50
N ASP A 56 3.73 13.93 13.61
CA ASP A 56 4.33 15.23 13.89
C ASP A 56 3.26 16.34 13.98
N LEU A 57 2.18 16.25 13.19
CA LEU A 57 1.00 17.11 13.30
C LEU A 57 0.28 16.96 14.67
N HIS A 58 0.32 15.78 15.29
CA HIS A 58 -0.17 15.61 16.67
C HIS A 58 0.48 16.60 17.65
N GLY A 59 1.73 16.99 17.41
CA GLY A 59 2.47 17.93 18.25
C GLY A 59 1.90 19.36 18.31
N VAL A 60 0.98 19.73 17.41
CA VAL A 60 0.18 20.97 17.49
C VAL A 60 -1.30 20.69 17.77
N VAL A 61 -1.85 19.57 17.29
CA VAL A 61 -3.22 19.14 17.61
C VAL A 61 -3.42 18.91 19.12
N TYR A 62 -2.44 18.31 19.79
CA TYR A 62 -2.54 17.98 21.21
C TYR A 62 -2.80 19.23 22.09
N PRO A 63 -1.94 20.27 22.11
CA PRO A 63 -2.21 21.47 22.92
C PRO A 63 -3.40 22.29 22.40
N LEU A 64 -3.71 22.22 21.10
CA LEU A 64 -4.92 22.86 20.55
C LEU A 64 -6.20 22.25 21.13
N TRP A 65 -6.27 20.91 21.20
CA TRP A 65 -7.47 20.18 21.60
C TRP A 65 -7.59 19.95 23.11
N HIS A 66 -6.46 19.68 23.79
CA HIS A 66 -6.46 19.36 25.22
C HIS A 66 -6.31 20.58 26.14
N ASP A 67 -5.73 21.68 25.64
CA ASP A 67 -5.53 22.91 26.43
C ASP A 67 -6.39 24.06 25.86
N ALA A 68 -6.13 24.49 24.62
CA ALA A 68 -6.71 25.72 24.09
C ALA A 68 -8.22 25.67 23.84
N TYR A 69 -8.74 24.53 23.36
CA TYR A 69 -10.16 24.32 23.09
C TYR A 69 -11.05 24.31 24.36
N PRO A 70 -10.80 23.47 25.40
CA PRO A 70 -11.64 23.43 26.60
C PRO A 70 -11.62 24.75 27.40
N ASP A 71 -10.47 25.42 27.47
CA ASP A 71 -10.34 26.73 28.14
C ASP A 71 -10.90 27.90 27.29
N LYS A 72 -11.31 27.63 26.04
CA LYS A 72 -11.70 28.62 25.03
C LYS A 72 -10.64 29.72 24.82
N ASN A 73 -9.37 29.34 24.89
CA ASN A 73 -8.23 30.25 24.79
C ASN A 73 -7.99 30.65 23.32
N LEU A 74 -8.81 31.59 22.83
CA LEU A 74 -8.75 32.10 21.45
C LEU A 74 -7.38 32.70 21.09
N ALA A 75 -6.65 33.25 22.06
CA ALA A 75 -5.31 33.79 21.84
C ALA A 75 -4.31 32.65 21.52
N MET A 76 -4.33 31.57 22.30
CA MET A 76 -3.50 30.38 22.04
C MET A 76 -3.89 29.66 20.74
N ILE A 77 -5.18 29.60 20.39
CA ILE A 77 -5.62 29.07 19.09
C ILE A 77 -4.95 29.86 17.94
N LYS A 78 -4.92 31.21 18.03
CA LYS A 78 -4.24 32.06 17.03
C LYS A 78 -2.72 31.89 17.03
N GLU A 79 -2.10 31.72 18.20
CA GLU A 79 -0.67 31.48 18.32
C GLU A 79 -0.23 30.16 17.67
N LEU A 80 -1.07 29.12 17.73
CA LEU A 80 -0.79 27.81 17.14
C LEU A 80 -0.94 27.77 15.61
N LEU A 81 -1.69 28.68 15.00
CA LEU A 81 -2.00 28.68 13.55
C LEU A 81 -0.76 28.54 12.64
N PRO A 82 0.34 29.31 12.78
CA PRO A 82 1.51 29.18 11.91
C PRO A 82 2.17 27.79 11.97
N ARG A 83 2.07 27.12 13.13
CA ARG A 83 2.56 25.74 13.32
C ARG A 83 1.60 24.72 12.73
N MET A 84 0.28 24.97 12.80
CA MET A 84 -0.74 24.17 12.10
C MET A 84 -0.54 24.23 10.59
N ASP A 85 -0.32 25.41 10.01
CA ASP A 85 -0.02 25.60 8.58
C ASP A 85 1.22 24.79 8.16
N THR A 86 2.32 24.96 8.90
CA THR A 86 3.59 24.28 8.62
C THR A 86 3.47 22.75 8.64
N LEU A 87 2.77 22.20 9.62
CA LEU A 87 2.64 20.74 9.78
C LEU A 87 1.58 20.15 8.84
N THR A 88 0.48 20.87 8.59
CA THR A 88 -0.55 20.46 7.62
C THR A 88 0.01 20.47 6.19
N ALA A 89 0.86 21.45 5.83
CA ALA A 89 1.53 21.47 4.53
C ALA A 89 2.50 20.29 4.34
N LYS A 90 3.25 19.91 5.39
CA LYS A 90 4.10 18.70 5.36
C LYS A 90 3.28 17.42 5.16
N LEU A 91 2.18 17.28 5.91
CA LEU A 91 1.25 16.16 5.78
C LEU A 91 0.58 16.10 4.39
N ASP A 92 0.33 17.26 3.78
CA ASP A 92 -0.22 17.32 2.43
C ASP A 92 0.78 16.83 1.37
N ALA A 93 2.06 17.16 1.52
CA ALA A 93 3.14 16.64 0.68
C ALA A 93 3.50 15.17 0.94
N ALA A 94 3.15 14.63 2.12
CA ALA A 94 3.44 13.24 2.48
C ALA A 94 2.66 12.24 1.61
N ALA A 95 3.39 11.30 1.03
CA ALA A 95 2.86 10.10 0.38
C ALA A 95 2.45 9.07 1.44
N LEU A 96 1.48 8.20 1.10
CA LEU A 96 1.24 7.00 1.90
C LEU A 96 2.37 5.98 1.66
N PRO A 97 2.78 5.21 2.69
CA PRO A 97 3.60 4.02 2.47
C PRO A 97 2.85 3.01 1.62
N GLY A 98 3.56 2.21 0.84
CA GLY A 98 2.98 1.34 -0.18
C GLY A 98 1.94 0.34 0.36
N ILE A 99 2.10 -0.12 1.61
CA ILE A 99 1.13 -0.99 2.33
C ILE A 99 -0.24 -0.32 2.56
N LEU A 100 -0.34 1.00 2.44
CA LEU A 100 -1.58 1.77 2.58
C LEU A 100 -2.14 2.27 1.23
N ARG A 101 -1.61 1.78 0.09
CA ARG A 101 -1.99 2.24 -1.27
C ARG A 101 -3.49 2.26 -1.54
N GLU A 102 -4.23 1.24 -1.11
CA GLU A 102 -5.68 1.14 -1.34
C GLU A 102 -6.47 2.22 -0.58
N LYS A 103 -5.86 2.80 0.47
CA LYS A 103 -6.46 3.89 1.26
C LYS A 103 -6.18 5.29 0.71
N GLN A 104 -5.47 5.40 -0.42
CA GLN A 104 -5.03 6.68 -1.01
C GLN A 104 -6.18 7.64 -1.33
N ALA A 105 -7.34 7.13 -1.78
CA ALA A 105 -8.53 7.95 -2.03
C ALA A 105 -9.09 8.54 -0.72
N ALA A 106 -9.42 7.66 0.24
CA ALA A 106 -9.95 8.03 1.55
C ALA A 106 -9.01 8.96 2.34
N TRP A 107 -7.69 8.80 2.19
CA TRP A 107 -6.65 9.68 2.73
C TRP A 107 -6.66 11.05 2.07
N GLY A 108 -6.71 11.11 0.73
CA GLY A 108 -6.77 12.37 -0.03
C GLY A 108 -7.97 13.24 0.35
N GLU A 109 -9.15 12.63 0.44
CA GLU A 109 -10.38 13.30 0.89
C GLU A 109 -10.24 13.88 2.31
N LYS A 110 -9.70 13.10 3.26
CA LYS A 110 -9.55 13.56 4.65
C LYS A 110 -8.48 14.64 4.79
N LYS A 111 -7.40 14.59 3.99
CA LYS A 111 -6.43 15.69 3.89
C LYS A 111 -7.07 16.97 3.34
N ALA A 112 -7.95 16.87 2.35
CA ALA A 112 -8.69 18.02 1.82
C ALA A 112 -9.63 18.64 2.88
N SER A 113 -10.36 17.81 3.62
CA SER A 113 -11.24 18.26 4.71
C SER A 113 -10.48 18.91 5.86
N LEU A 114 -9.34 18.33 6.27
CA LEU A 114 -8.44 18.93 7.28
C LEU A 114 -7.95 20.32 6.85
N LYS A 115 -7.50 20.48 5.59
CA LYS A 115 -7.09 21.78 5.04
C LYS A 115 -8.24 22.78 5.00
N SER A 116 -9.45 22.35 4.64
CA SER A 116 -10.64 23.20 4.63
C SER A 116 -11.00 23.71 6.03
N ALA A 117 -10.93 22.86 7.06
CA ALA A 117 -11.14 23.27 8.46
C ALA A 117 -10.09 24.30 8.92
N LEU A 118 -8.81 24.12 8.56
CA LEU A 118 -7.75 25.09 8.85
C LEU A 118 -7.97 26.43 8.15
N GLN A 119 -8.38 26.43 6.87
CA GLN A 119 -8.73 27.65 6.13
C GLN A 119 -9.91 28.41 6.76
N GLN A 120 -10.95 27.68 7.21
CA GLN A 120 -12.08 28.28 7.92
C GLN A 120 -11.68 28.79 9.30
N LEU A 121 -10.77 28.11 10.02
CA LEU A 121 -10.22 28.59 11.29
C LEU A 121 -9.45 29.90 11.12
N HIS A 122 -8.63 30.04 10.08
CA HIS A 122 -7.98 31.31 9.73
C HIS A 122 -8.98 32.43 9.45
N ALA A 123 -10.04 32.15 8.67
CA ALA A 123 -11.09 33.12 8.38
C ALA A 123 -11.83 33.57 9.67
N ALA A 124 -12.15 32.64 10.57
CA ALA A 124 -12.76 32.93 11.85
C ALA A 124 -11.84 33.76 12.76
N ALA A 125 -10.54 33.42 12.80
CA ALA A 125 -9.52 34.13 13.57
C ALA A 125 -9.28 35.56 13.06
N ALA A 126 -9.34 35.79 11.75
CA ALA A 126 -9.22 37.11 11.13
C ALA A 126 -10.48 37.97 11.32
N ALA A 127 -11.64 37.35 11.51
CA ALA A 127 -12.92 38.01 11.80
C ALA A 127 -13.20 38.18 13.31
N ASP A 128 -12.26 37.80 14.19
CA ASP A 128 -12.43 37.74 15.64
C ASP A 128 -13.67 36.92 16.11
N ASN A 129 -14.12 35.98 15.29
CA ASN A 129 -15.30 35.16 15.56
C ASN A 129 -14.94 33.93 16.40
N GLY A 130 -14.96 34.09 17.72
CA GLY A 130 -14.58 33.04 18.68
C GLY A 130 -15.42 31.76 18.59
N ASP A 131 -16.74 31.86 18.35
CA ASP A 131 -17.60 30.67 18.26
C ASP A 131 -17.28 29.85 17.00
N GLU A 132 -17.04 30.52 15.87
CA GLU A 132 -16.61 29.84 14.64
C GLU A 132 -15.17 29.30 14.76
N MET A 133 -14.27 29.98 15.48
CA MET A 133 -12.93 29.44 15.78
C MET A 133 -13.02 28.11 16.54
N LEU A 134 -13.83 28.04 17.60
CA LEU A 134 -13.98 26.81 18.39
C LEU A 134 -14.55 25.67 17.53
N LYS A 135 -15.61 25.93 16.76
CA LYS A 135 -16.20 24.99 15.81
C LYS A 135 -15.18 24.45 14.79
N GLN A 136 -14.29 25.30 14.27
CA GLN A 136 -13.29 24.88 13.29
C GLN A 136 -12.09 24.15 13.93
N VAL A 137 -11.77 24.41 15.21
CA VAL A 137 -10.83 23.58 15.99
C VAL A 137 -11.39 22.17 16.19
N GLU A 138 -12.67 22.03 16.54
CA GLU A 138 -13.33 20.73 16.65
C GLU A 138 -13.33 19.98 15.30
N ALA A 139 -13.66 20.67 14.19
CA ALA A 139 -13.61 20.09 12.85
C ALA A 139 -12.18 19.65 12.47
N PHE A 140 -11.16 20.47 12.73
CA PHE A 140 -9.76 20.15 12.45
C PHE A 140 -9.30 18.91 13.23
N HIS A 141 -9.61 18.83 14.54
CA HIS A 141 -9.32 17.65 15.35
C HIS A 141 -10.08 16.41 14.84
N ALA A 142 -11.36 16.54 14.47
CA ALA A 142 -12.16 15.44 13.96
C ALA A 142 -11.60 14.87 12.63
N TYR A 143 -11.09 15.71 11.72
CA TYR A 143 -10.45 15.23 10.49
C TYR A 143 -9.05 14.67 10.73
N TYR A 144 -8.29 15.20 11.68
CA TYR A 144 -7.03 14.59 12.13
C TYR A 144 -7.27 13.16 12.66
N GLU A 145 -8.28 12.98 13.52
CA GLU A 145 -8.67 11.66 14.04
C GLU A 145 -9.11 10.69 12.94
N GLN A 146 -9.80 11.17 11.90
CA GLN A 146 -10.14 10.35 10.73
C GLN A 146 -8.90 9.92 9.94
N LEU A 147 -7.88 10.79 9.79
CA LEU A 147 -6.61 10.44 9.16
C LEU A 147 -5.86 9.37 9.98
N VAL A 148 -5.82 9.51 11.31
CA VAL A 148 -5.23 8.50 12.22
C VAL A 148 -5.94 7.16 12.07
N ARG A 149 -7.28 7.15 12.04
CA ARG A 149 -8.08 5.92 11.85
C ARG A 149 -7.90 5.30 10.46
N THR A 150 -7.59 6.10 9.44
CA THR A 150 -7.35 5.59 8.08
C THR A 150 -6.06 4.78 8.02
N ILE A 151 -4.98 5.23 8.67
CA ILE A 151 -3.68 4.55 8.59
C ILE A 151 -3.44 3.52 9.69
N ARG A 152 -4.15 3.61 10.83
CA ARG A 152 -3.89 2.76 11.99
C ARG A 152 -4.60 1.41 11.86
N PRO A 153 -3.90 0.28 11.91
CA PRO A 153 -4.53 -1.03 11.87
C PRO A 153 -5.44 -1.24 13.10
N LEU A 154 -6.64 -1.75 12.84
CA LEU A 154 -7.63 -2.06 13.88
C LEU A 154 -7.32 -3.37 14.62
N VAL A 155 -6.69 -4.32 13.92
CA VAL A 155 -6.18 -5.59 14.46
C VAL A 155 -4.72 -5.69 14.08
N LYS A 156 -3.81 -5.66 15.07
CA LYS A 156 -2.36 -5.65 14.83
C LYS A 156 -1.86 -6.98 14.25
N GLU A 157 -2.55 -8.08 14.52
CA GLU A 157 -2.28 -9.41 13.97
C GLU A 157 -2.60 -9.45 12.46
N LEU A 158 -3.63 -8.72 12.01
CA LEU A 158 -4.00 -8.61 10.60
C LEU A 158 -3.00 -7.73 9.83
N ASP A 159 -2.49 -6.67 10.48
CA ASP A 159 -1.38 -5.87 9.95
C ASP A 159 -0.10 -6.70 9.80
N ALA A 160 0.30 -7.42 10.84
CA ALA A 160 1.47 -8.30 10.79
C ALA A 160 1.35 -9.36 9.69
N TYR A 161 0.14 -9.90 9.44
CA TYR A 161 -0.14 -10.77 8.31
C TYR A 161 -0.02 -10.02 6.97
N HIS A 162 -0.61 -8.83 6.85
CA HIS A 162 -0.53 -8.00 5.65
C HIS A 162 0.91 -7.68 5.25
N GLN A 163 1.81 -7.43 6.21
CA GLN A 163 3.22 -7.18 5.90
C GLN A 163 3.87 -8.32 5.10
N GLU A 164 3.51 -9.58 5.36
CA GLU A 164 3.98 -10.72 4.55
C GLU A 164 3.27 -10.83 3.20
N LEU A 165 1.93 -10.70 3.21
CA LEU A 165 1.13 -10.74 1.99
C LEU A 165 1.52 -9.64 1.00
N TYR A 166 1.84 -8.44 1.48
CA TYR A 166 2.27 -7.30 0.68
C TYR A 166 3.55 -7.62 -0.10
N LYS A 167 4.54 -8.20 0.58
CA LYS A 167 5.80 -8.68 -0.04
C LYS A 167 5.52 -9.78 -1.07
N LEU A 168 4.67 -10.76 -0.71
CA LEU A 168 4.27 -11.82 -1.62
C LEU A 168 3.59 -11.27 -2.89
N PHE A 169 2.58 -10.43 -2.74
CA PHE A 169 1.68 -10.02 -3.80
C PHE A 169 2.27 -8.95 -4.73
N HIS A 170 3.03 -7.99 -4.18
CA HIS A 170 3.59 -6.89 -4.99
C HIS A 170 5.05 -7.08 -5.43
N TYR A 171 5.77 -8.06 -4.85
CA TYR A 171 7.19 -8.29 -5.17
C TYR A 171 7.44 -9.73 -5.63
N TYR A 172 7.13 -10.73 -4.81
CA TYR A 172 7.59 -12.09 -5.08
C TYR A 172 6.78 -12.81 -6.17
N ALA A 173 5.45 -12.61 -6.20
CA ALA A 173 4.57 -13.21 -7.19
C ALA A 173 4.74 -12.61 -8.61
N PRO A 174 4.85 -11.27 -8.81
CA PRO A 174 5.13 -10.68 -10.12
C PRO A 174 6.43 -11.21 -10.76
N ASP A 175 7.52 -11.25 -9.99
CA ASP A 175 8.81 -11.79 -10.44
C ASP A 175 8.84 -13.33 -10.51
N PHE A 176 7.85 -13.97 -9.90
CA PHE A 176 7.77 -15.42 -9.68
C PHE A 176 9.00 -16.01 -8.96
N ASP A 177 9.46 -15.32 -7.92
CA ASP A 177 10.52 -15.78 -7.03
C ASP A 177 9.98 -16.91 -6.12
N LEU A 178 10.02 -18.14 -6.63
CA LEU A 178 9.40 -19.31 -6.00
C LEU A 178 9.94 -19.58 -4.58
N GLU A 179 11.21 -19.28 -4.30
CA GLU A 179 11.78 -19.45 -2.96
C GLU A 179 11.20 -18.41 -1.99
N LYS A 180 11.12 -17.13 -2.39
CA LYS A 180 10.49 -16.09 -1.56
C LYS A 180 8.97 -16.28 -1.44
N ILE A 181 8.29 -16.79 -2.47
CA ILE A 181 6.86 -17.16 -2.42
C ILE A 181 6.65 -18.24 -1.34
N ARG A 182 7.46 -19.31 -1.35
CA ARG A 182 7.41 -20.38 -0.33
C ARG A 182 7.67 -19.84 1.08
N ALA A 183 8.68 -19.01 1.24
CA ALA A 183 9.02 -18.40 2.52
C ALA A 183 7.89 -17.49 3.04
N ALA A 184 7.30 -16.66 2.19
CA ALA A 184 6.19 -15.79 2.55
C ALA A 184 4.91 -16.57 2.89
N ALA A 185 4.59 -17.65 2.15
CA ALA A 185 3.46 -18.52 2.46
C ALA A 185 3.59 -19.14 3.86
N ALA A 186 4.78 -19.64 4.22
CA ALA A 186 5.05 -20.15 5.56
C ALA A 186 4.97 -19.03 6.63
N ALA A 187 5.59 -17.87 6.39
CA ALA A 187 5.60 -16.74 7.32
C ALA A 187 4.21 -16.09 7.52
N MET A 188 3.29 -16.24 6.57
CA MET A 188 1.86 -15.90 6.73
C MET A 188 1.15 -16.95 7.59
N ALA A 189 1.37 -18.25 7.32
CA ALA A 189 0.75 -19.32 8.07
C ALA A 189 1.11 -19.29 9.57
N GLU A 190 2.36 -18.95 9.91
CA GLU A 190 2.81 -18.74 11.30
C GLU A 190 2.07 -17.63 12.04
N LYS A 191 1.46 -16.67 11.34
CA LYS A 191 0.73 -15.53 11.93
C LYS A 191 -0.76 -15.81 12.16
N LEU A 192 -1.33 -16.81 11.46
CA LEU A 192 -2.75 -17.18 11.57
C LEU A 192 -3.18 -17.56 13.00
N PRO A 193 -2.40 -18.30 13.83
CA PRO A 193 -2.84 -18.63 15.19
C PRO A 193 -3.10 -17.40 16.06
N ALA A 194 -2.28 -16.35 15.94
CA ALA A 194 -2.49 -15.10 16.65
C ALA A 194 -3.71 -14.33 16.09
N LEU A 195 -3.85 -14.27 14.76
CA LEU A 195 -4.97 -13.60 14.10
C LEU A 195 -6.32 -14.27 14.44
N LYS A 196 -6.38 -15.60 14.48
CA LYS A 196 -7.57 -16.39 14.89
C LYS A 196 -7.94 -16.19 16.36
N ALA A 197 -6.97 -15.89 17.20
CA ALA A 197 -7.17 -15.57 18.62
C ALA A 197 -7.50 -14.09 18.88
N ALA A 198 -7.44 -13.22 17.86
CA ALA A 198 -7.65 -11.78 18.03
C ALA A 198 -9.12 -11.44 18.35
N GLU A 199 -9.32 -10.64 19.39
CA GLU A 199 -10.61 -10.07 19.74
C GLU A 199 -10.72 -8.63 19.24
N LEU A 200 -11.87 -8.29 18.66
CA LEU A 200 -12.16 -6.93 18.23
C LEU A 200 -12.40 -6.02 19.45
N PRO A 201 -11.98 -4.74 19.38
CA PRO A 201 -12.25 -3.79 20.46
C PRO A 201 -13.77 -3.63 20.67
N LYS A 202 -14.21 -3.38 21.91
CA LYS A 202 -15.63 -3.29 22.31
C LYS A 202 -16.57 -2.55 21.33
N ARG A 203 -16.08 -1.48 20.69
CA ARG A 203 -16.83 -0.68 19.69
C ARG A 203 -17.17 -1.42 18.38
N LEU A 204 -16.55 -2.57 18.14
CA LEU A 204 -16.72 -3.46 16.98
C LEU A 204 -17.17 -4.87 17.39
N ALA A 205 -17.58 -5.09 18.65
CA ALA A 205 -17.92 -6.42 19.16
C ALA A 205 -19.04 -7.11 18.36
N GLU A 206 -19.96 -6.34 17.75
CA GLU A 206 -21.02 -6.85 16.89
C GLU A 206 -20.48 -7.48 15.59
N ARG A 207 -19.33 -7.01 15.08
CA ARG A 207 -18.67 -7.56 13.88
C ARG A 207 -17.73 -8.74 14.19
N GLN A 208 -17.66 -9.20 15.44
CA GLN A 208 -16.72 -10.24 15.88
C GLN A 208 -16.96 -11.60 15.23
N ALA A 209 -18.22 -11.94 14.92
CA ALA A 209 -18.57 -13.17 14.24
C ALA A 209 -18.12 -13.15 12.76
N ASP A 210 -18.45 -12.08 12.05
CA ASP A 210 -18.06 -11.88 10.64
C ASP A 210 -16.55 -11.84 10.48
N PHE A 211 -15.84 -11.16 11.38
CA PHE A 211 -14.38 -11.15 11.43
C PHE A 211 -13.79 -12.56 11.62
N LYS A 212 -14.35 -13.39 12.51
CA LYS A 212 -13.89 -14.78 12.70
C LYS A 212 -14.12 -15.62 11.44
N ALA A 213 -15.29 -15.51 10.82
CA ALA A 213 -15.60 -16.21 9.57
C ALA A 213 -14.68 -15.79 8.41
N ALA A 214 -14.37 -14.48 8.29
CA ALA A 214 -13.43 -13.98 7.30
C ALA A 214 -11.99 -14.48 7.54
N VAL A 215 -11.54 -14.48 8.81
CA VAL A 215 -10.23 -15.03 9.20
C VAL A 215 -10.16 -16.55 8.96
N GLU A 216 -11.24 -17.30 9.14
CA GLU A 216 -11.29 -18.74 8.79
C GLU A 216 -11.17 -18.96 7.27
N ALA A 217 -11.77 -18.11 6.45
CA ALA A 217 -11.59 -18.15 5.00
C ALA A 217 -10.15 -17.79 4.57
N LEU A 218 -9.52 -16.82 5.23
CA LEU A 218 -8.12 -16.45 5.03
C LEU A 218 -7.16 -17.57 5.47
N ASP A 219 -7.43 -18.23 6.59
CA ASP A 219 -6.70 -19.39 7.09
C ASP A 219 -6.73 -20.54 6.06
N ALA A 220 -7.91 -20.89 5.56
CA ALA A 220 -8.07 -21.92 4.53
C ALA A 220 -7.31 -21.56 3.23
N ALA A 221 -7.43 -20.33 2.74
CA ALA A 221 -6.72 -19.87 1.54
C ALA A 221 -5.20 -19.89 1.72
N THR A 222 -4.70 -19.51 2.91
CA THR A 222 -3.25 -19.50 3.21
C THR A 222 -2.70 -20.92 3.26
N LEU A 223 -3.42 -21.86 3.89
CA LEU A 223 -3.01 -23.27 3.94
C LEU A 223 -3.02 -23.92 2.56
N GLU A 224 -4.00 -23.59 1.71
CA GLU A 224 -4.04 -24.01 0.31
C GLU A 224 -2.84 -23.47 -0.49
N LEU A 225 -2.44 -22.21 -0.28
CA LEU A 225 -1.22 -21.66 -0.86
C LEU A 225 0.03 -22.42 -0.36
N VAL A 226 0.16 -22.68 0.94
CA VAL A 226 1.28 -23.43 1.54
C VAL A 226 1.43 -24.83 0.95
N GLU A 227 0.32 -25.53 0.66
CA GLU A 227 0.37 -26.81 -0.05
C GLU A 227 0.71 -26.64 -1.54
N THR A 228 0.12 -25.66 -2.21
CA THR A 228 0.29 -25.40 -3.66
C THR A 228 1.75 -25.06 -4.00
N VAL A 229 2.41 -24.24 -3.17
CA VAL A 229 3.81 -23.83 -3.40
C VAL A 229 4.83 -24.95 -3.20
N LYS A 230 4.42 -26.15 -2.73
CA LYS A 230 5.30 -27.34 -2.74
C LYS A 230 5.57 -27.84 -4.15
N GLY A 231 4.67 -27.56 -5.09
CA GLY A 231 4.90 -27.74 -6.53
C GLY A 231 5.69 -26.60 -7.15
N ASP A 232 5.71 -26.57 -8.48
CA ASP A 232 6.38 -25.59 -9.35
C ASP A 232 5.44 -25.02 -10.43
N ASP A 233 4.15 -25.38 -10.39
CA ASP A 233 3.12 -24.92 -11.33
C ASP A 233 2.81 -23.43 -11.12
N LYS A 234 3.38 -22.59 -12.00
CA LYS A 234 3.25 -21.12 -11.94
C LYS A 234 1.81 -20.64 -11.95
N GLU A 235 0.95 -21.21 -12.79
CA GLU A 235 -0.44 -20.75 -12.93
C GLU A 235 -1.24 -21.06 -11.66
N LYS A 236 -1.09 -22.27 -11.10
CA LYS A 236 -1.74 -22.64 -9.83
C LYS A 236 -1.23 -21.81 -8.65
N ILE A 237 0.08 -21.57 -8.58
CA ILE A 237 0.67 -20.78 -7.49
C ILE A 237 0.17 -19.34 -7.53
N LEU A 238 0.15 -18.69 -8.70
CA LEU A 238 -0.36 -17.32 -8.82
C LEU A 238 -1.86 -17.23 -8.52
N ALA A 239 -2.67 -18.19 -8.99
CA ALA A 239 -4.08 -18.26 -8.63
C ALA A 239 -4.33 -18.43 -7.12
N ALA A 240 -3.47 -19.19 -6.43
CA ALA A 240 -3.53 -19.33 -4.97
C ALA A 240 -3.11 -18.03 -4.25
N VAL A 241 -2.14 -17.28 -4.79
CA VAL A 241 -1.75 -15.95 -4.28
C VAL A 241 -2.91 -14.95 -4.41
N ASP A 242 -3.57 -14.89 -5.57
CA ASP A 242 -4.76 -14.03 -5.79
C ASP A 242 -5.92 -14.40 -4.85
N LYS A 243 -6.11 -15.70 -4.57
CA LYS A 243 -7.11 -16.21 -3.63
C LYS A 243 -6.84 -15.74 -2.20
N VAL A 244 -5.58 -15.81 -1.74
CA VAL A 244 -5.17 -15.29 -0.43
C VAL A 244 -5.37 -13.78 -0.35
N HIS A 245 -4.97 -13.03 -1.38
CA HIS A 245 -5.17 -11.58 -1.44
C HIS A 245 -6.65 -11.19 -1.35
N THR A 246 -7.51 -11.88 -2.10
CA THR A 246 -8.97 -11.69 -2.05
C THR A 246 -9.54 -11.99 -0.66
N ALA A 247 -9.11 -13.07 -0.01
CA ALA A 247 -9.55 -13.41 1.35
C ALA A 247 -9.08 -12.37 2.39
N TYR A 248 -7.89 -11.80 2.21
CA TYR A 248 -7.38 -10.71 3.04
C TYR A 248 -8.23 -9.44 2.87
N GLN A 249 -8.50 -9.01 1.64
CA GLN A 249 -9.36 -7.84 1.38
C GLN A 249 -10.76 -8.00 1.99
N ASN A 250 -11.36 -9.19 1.85
CA ASN A 250 -12.64 -9.50 2.49
C ASN A 250 -12.58 -9.45 4.03
N THR A 251 -11.42 -9.73 4.63
CA THR A 251 -11.21 -9.61 6.08
C THR A 251 -11.01 -8.15 6.50
N GLU A 252 -10.38 -7.33 5.66
CA GLU A 252 -10.22 -5.88 5.90
C GLU A 252 -11.55 -5.11 5.76
N HIS A 253 -12.36 -5.42 4.74
CA HIS A 253 -13.67 -4.80 4.50
C HIS A 253 -14.69 -5.03 5.65
N ILE A 254 -14.40 -5.93 6.61
CA ILE A 254 -15.17 -6.04 7.86
C ILE A 254 -15.10 -4.75 8.70
N PHE A 255 -14.24 -3.79 8.37
CA PHE A 255 -14.05 -2.55 9.11
C PHE A 255 -14.56 -1.27 8.44
N ASP A 256 -15.10 -1.37 7.22
CA ASP A 256 -15.72 -0.24 6.49
C ASP A 256 -17.18 0.05 6.92
#